data_AF-A0A7R9UU27-F1
#
_entry.id   AF-A0A7R9UU27-F1
#
_cell.length_a   1.000
_cell.length_b   1.000
_cell.length_c   1.000
_cell.angle_alpha   90.00
_cell.angle_beta   90.00
_cell.angle_gamma   90.00
#
_symmetry.space_group_name_H-M   'P 1'
#
loop_
_entity.id
_entity.type
_entity.pdbx_description
1 polymer ?
#
loop_
_entity_poly.entity_id
_entity_poly.type
_entity_poly.pdbx_seq_one_letter_code
_entity_poly.pdbx_strand_id
1 'polypeptide(L)'
;LRAVGSYAPSCAMVKGETVIQHRLETLAEWEAHTEPNAPKDWLYVVEIYATWCGPTEAIQSTLKKLHLDYMGRRLKFLLVNAEIADPLEKYRLSSRPTFMLFKNGELLETIDGVNTPLLKKYISDHLVDGVIDDDEVEAAGDGEEEED
;
A
#
# COMPACT_ATOMS: atom_id res chain seq x y z
N LEU A 1 34.23 -26.77 -11.41
CA LEU A 1 33.54 -25.64 -12.07
C LEU A 1 32.12 -25.59 -11.52
N ARG A 2 31.70 -24.45 -10.94
CA ARG A 2 30.38 -24.25 -10.34
C ARG A 2 29.30 -24.24 -11.42
N ALA A 3 28.27 -25.07 -11.28
CA ALA A 3 27.02 -24.92 -12.01
C ALA A 3 26.28 -23.72 -11.39
N VAL A 4 26.05 -22.68 -12.18
CA VAL A 4 25.18 -21.57 -11.81
C VAL A 4 23.74 -22.04 -11.96
N GLY A 5 23.04 -22.16 -10.83
CA GLY A 5 21.63 -22.53 -10.78
C GLY A 5 20.79 -21.46 -11.47
N SER A 6 20.01 -21.89 -12.46
CA SER A 6 18.94 -21.09 -13.05
C SER A 6 17.79 -21.01 -12.04
N TYR A 7 17.78 -19.99 -11.20
CA TYR A 7 16.58 -19.62 -10.44
C TYR A 7 15.59 -19.00 -11.43
N ALA A 8 14.69 -19.82 -11.95
CA ALA A 8 13.43 -19.32 -12.51
C ALA A 8 12.45 -19.24 -11.33
N PRO A 9 12.00 -18.04 -10.89
CA PRO A 9 10.88 -17.99 -9.96
C PRO A 9 9.65 -18.44 -10.76
N SER A 10 9.18 -19.65 -10.48
CA SER A 10 7.92 -20.17 -11.02
C SER A 10 6.76 -19.43 -10.35
N CYS A 11 6.56 -18.16 -10.71
CA CYS A 11 5.31 -17.47 -10.44
C CYS A 11 4.31 -17.93 -11.50
N ALA A 12 3.66 -19.07 -11.24
CA ALA A 12 2.43 -19.42 -11.94
C ALA A 12 1.43 -18.29 -11.69
N MET A 13 1.21 -17.46 -12.71
CA MET A 13 0.27 -16.35 -12.63
C MET A 13 -1.14 -16.91 -12.39
N VAL A 14 -1.62 -16.77 -11.16
CA VAL A 14 -3.01 -17.08 -10.82
C VAL A 14 -3.90 -16.07 -11.56
N LYS A 15 -4.73 -16.57 -12.49
CA LYS A 15 -5.85 -15.83 -13.08
C LYS A 15 -6.91 -15.61 -12.00
N GLY A 16 -6.69 -14.60 -11.18
CA GLY A 16 -7.68 -14.00 -10.30
C GLY A 16 -7.54 -12.49 -10.43
N GLU A 17 -8.63 -11.76 -10.29
CA GLU A 17 -8.60 -10.31 -10.22
C GLU A 17 -7.90 -9.94 -8.90
N THR A 18 -6.57 -9.76 -8.94
CA THR A 18 -5.79 -9.43 -7.75
C THR A 18 -6.17 -8.02 -7.29
N VAL A 19 -6.79 -7.94 -6.11
CA VAL A 19 -7.00 -6.67 -5.42
C VAL A 19 -5.63 -6.13 -5.00
N ILE A 20 -5.14 -5.11 -5.71
CA ILE A 20 -3.81 -4.54 -5.47
C ILE A 20 -3.83 -3.56 -4.29
N GLN A 21 -4.92 -2.81 -4.16
CA GLN A 21 -5.10 -1.81 -3.11
C GLN A 21 -6.02 -2.36 -2.04
N HIS A 22 -5.54 -2.37 -0.80
CA HIS A 22 -6.40 -2.63 0.34
C HIS A 22 -7.13 -1.33 0.71
N ARG A 23 -8.46 -1.39 0.80
CA ARG A 23 -9.29 -0.23 1.14
C ARG A 23 -9.32 -0.08 2.65
N LEU A 24 -9.07 1.14 3.14
CA LEU A 24 -9.34 1.52 4.52
C LEU A 24 -10.62 2.36 4.53
N GLU A 25 -11.58 1.95 5.35
CA GLU A 25 -12.89 2.59 5.46
C GLU A 25 -13.09 3.27 6.82
N THR A 26 -12.26 2.93 7.81
CA THR A 26 -12.38 3.40 9.19
C THR A 26 -11.13 4.13 9.68
N LEU A 27 -11.31 4.99 10.69
CA LEU A 27 -10.19 5.67 11.36
C LEU A 27 -9.20 4.67 12.00
N ALA A 28 -9.70 3.58 12.58
CA ALA A 28 -8.86 2.56 13.21
C ALA A 28 -7.93 1.87 12.20
N GLU A 29 -8.44 1.55 11.01
CA GLU A 29 -7.63 1.01 9.92
C GLU A 29 -6.57 2.01 9.44
N TRP A 30 -6.91 3.29 9.37
CA TRP A 30 -5.93 4.35 9.06
C TRP A 30 -4.82 4.41 10.11
N GLU A 31 -5.19 4.47 11.39
CA GLU A 31 -4.25 4.57 12.51
C GLU A 31 -3.33 3.36 12.63
N ALA A 32 -3.77 2.17 12.22
CA ALA A 32 -2.95 0.96 12.18
C ALA A 32 -1.79 1.03 11.17
N HIS A 33 -1.82 1.95 10.21
CA HIS A 33 -0.80 2.10 9.16
C HIS A 33 0.02 3.39 9.31
N THR A 34 -0.33 4.26 10.25
CA THR A 34 0.40 5.47 10.60
C THR A 34 1.01 5.38 12.00
N GLU A 35 1.86 6.34 12.36
CA GLU A 35 2.34 6.42 13.73
C GLU A 35 1.17 6.61 14.72
N PRO A 36 1.27 6.02 15.94
CA PRO A 36 2.39 5.21 16.44
C PRO A 36 2.25 3.70 16.19
N ASN A 37 1.19 3.24 15.52
CA ASN A 37 0.80 1.82 15.52
C ASN A 37 1.33 1.03 14.32
N ALA A 38 1.87 1.71 13.31
CA ALA A 38 2.33 1.09 12.08
C ALA A 38 3.39 -0.02 12.33
N PRO A 39 3.22 -1.19 11.68
CA PRO A 39 4.26 -2.22 11.65
C PRO A 39 5.61 -1.69 11.17
N LYS A 40 6.69 -2.11 11.82
CA LYS A 40 8.06 -1.73 11.46
C LYS A 40 8.50 -2.39 10.15
N ASP A 41 9.37 -1.70 9.44
CA ASP A 41 9.98 -2.09 8.15
C ASP A 41 8.97 -2.28 7.01
N TRP A 42 7.76 -1.72 7.15
CA TRP A 42 6.78 -1.65 6.08
C TRP A 42 6.80 -0.27 5.41
N LEU A 43 6.70 -0.29 4.09
CA LEU A 43 6.43 0.87 3.26
C LEU A 43 4.96 0.82 2.80
N TYR A 44 4.23 1.88 3.06
CA TYR A 44 2.84 2.04 2.64
C TYR A 44 2.75 3.14 1.58
N VAL A 45 2.10 2.84 0.46
CA VAL A 45 1.73 3.82 -0.56
C VAL A 45 0.23 3.98 -0.52
N VAL A 46 -0.23 5.12 -0.01
CA VAL A 46 -1.64 5.39 0.25
C VAL A 46 -2.19 6.31 -0.83
N GLU A 47 -3.16 5.83 -1.60
CA GLU A 47 -3.97 6.68 -2.48
C GLU A 47 -5.12 7.28 -1.67
N ILE A 48 -5.19 8.61 -1.64
CA ILE A 48 -6.29 9.36 -1.05
C ILE A 48 -7.21 9.80 -2.18
N TYR A 49 -8.49 9.45 -2.05
CA TYR A 49 -9.54 9.86 -2.98
C TYR A 49 -10.66 10.59 -2.25
N ALA A 50 -11.39 11.42 -2.99
CA ALA A 50 -12.60 12.07 -2.51
C ALA A 50 -13.85 11.33 -3.00
N THR A 51 -14.87 11.24 -2.16
CA THR A 51 -16.13 10.53 -2.45
C THR A 51 -16.79 10.99 -3.77
N TRP A 52 -16.65 12.28 -4.11
CA TRP A 52 -17.27 12.86 -5.32
C TRP A 52 -16.51 12.54 -6.62
N CYS A 53 -15.23 12.19 -6.55
CA CYS A 53 -14.39 11.87 -7.72
C CYS A 53 -14.15 10.35 -7.85
N GLY A 54 -14.32 9.60 -6.76
CA GLY A 54 -14.04 8.17 -6.70
C GLY A 54 -12.56 7.83 -6.94
N PRO A 55 -12.16 6.57 -6.73
CA PRO A 55 -10.82 6.10 -7.10
C PRO A 55 -10.68 6.08 -8.63
N THR A 56 -9.55 6.56 -9.13
CA THR A 56 -9.35 6.73 -10.59
C THR A 56 -8.88 5.40 -11.21
N GLU A 57 -9.66 4.78 -12.11
CA GLU A 57 -9.27 3.50 -12.74
C GLU A 57 -7.92 3.56 -13.48
N ALA A 58 -7.56 4.72 -14.03
CA ALA A 58 -6.31 4.90 -14.77
C ALA A 58 -5.05 4.60 -13.92
N ILE A 59 -5.08 4.89 -12.61
CA ILE A 59 -3.94 4.63 -11.73
C ILE A 59 -3.80 3.14 -11.41
N GLN A 60 -4.89 2.36 -11.40
CA GLN A 60 -4.85 0.94 -11.01
C GLN A 60 -3.88 0.14 -11.87
N SER A 61 -3.81 0.44 -13.17
CA SER A 61 -2.85 -0.19 -14.09
C SER A 61 -1.38 0.11 -13.72
N THR A 62 -1.12 1.30 -13.20
CA THR A 62 0.20 1.74 -12.74
C THR A 62 0.55 1.05 -11.42
N LEU A 63 -0.35 1.06 -10.44
CA LEU A 63 -0.13 0.40 -9.16
C LEU A 63 0.04 -1.11 -9.33
N LYS A 64 -0.71 -1.73 -10.25
CA LYS A 64 -0.55 -3.14 -10.60
C LYS A 64 0.86 -3.44 -11.11
N LYS A 65 1.41 -2.59 -11.99
CA LYS A 65 2.79 -2.74 -12.46
C LYS A 65 3.79 -2.57 -11.31
N LEU A 66 3.60 -1.58 -10.45
CA LEU A 66 4.46 -1.37 -9.29
C LEU A 66 4.41 -2.55 -8.32
N HIS A 67 3.21 -3.05 -8.03
CA HIS A 67 3.03 -4.22 -7.20
C HIS A 67 3.77 -5.43 -7.76
N LEU A 68 3.65 -5.71 -9.06
CA LEU A 68 4.39 -6.78 -9.73
C LEU A 68 5.92 -6.58 -9.68
N ASP A 69 6.40 -5.35 -9.87
CA ASP A 69 7.83 -5.02 -9.81
C ASP A 69 8.44 -5.25 -8.41
N TYR A 70 7.64 -5.14 -7.35
CA TYR A 70 8.06 -5.25 -5.94
C TYR A 70 7.36 -6.38 -5.18
N MET A 71 6.84 -7.39 -5.88
CA MET A 71 6.17 -8.54 -5.26
C MET A 71 7.11 -9.25 -4.27
N GLY A 72 6.55 -9.68 -3.13
CA GLY A 72 7.31 -10.37 -2.08
C GLY A 72 8.14 -9.45 -1.17
N ARG A 73 8.03 -8.13 -1.32
CA ARG A 73 8.68 -7.12 -0.47
C ARG A 73 7.66 -6.55 0.53
N ARG A 74 8.15 -5.95 1.62
CA ARG A 74 7.31 -5.25 2.64
C ARG A 74 6.75 -3.92 2.12
N LEU A 75 5.91 -4.00 1.09
CA LEU A 75 5.23 -2.88 0.42
C LEU A 75 3.73 -3.18 0.34
N LYS A 76 2.89 -2.27 0.83
CA LYS A 76 1.44 -2.33 0.64
C LYS A 76 0.93 -1.07 -0.05
N PHE A 77 -0.03 -1.26 -0.94
CA PHE A 77 -0.81 -0.18 -1.53
C PHE A 77 -2.15 -0.08 -0.82
N LEU A 78 -2.47 1.09 -0.30
CA LEU A 78 -3.70 1.36 0.43
C LEU A 78 -4.54 2.36 -0.35
N LEU A 79 -5.87 2.28 -0.20
CA LEU A 79 -6.83 3.22 -0.77
C LEU A 79 -7.69 3.78 0.36
N VAL A 80 -7.71 5.09 0.49
CA VAL A 80 -8.31 5.79 1.63
C VAL A 80 -9.23 6.90 1.17
N ASN A 81 -10.42 6.97 1.75
CA ASN A 81 -11.31 8.12 1.55
C ASN A 81 -10.83 9.29 2.42
N ALA A 82 -10.75 10.49 1.84
CA ALA A 82 -10.39 11.72 2.54
C ALA A 82 -11.34 12.12 3.70
N GLU A 83 -12.45 11.41 3.88
CA GLU A 83 -13.42 11.65 4.95
C GLU A 83 -13.09 10.90 6.25
N ILE A 84 -12.27 9.84 6.23
CA ILE A 84 -12.12 8.93 7.37
C ILE A 84 -11.23 9.48 8.51
N ALA A 85 -10.40 10.48 8.24
CA ALA A 85 -9.45 11.03 9.21
C ALA A 85 -9.23 12.54 9.02
N ASP A 86 -9.11 13.28 10.12
CA ASP A 86 -8.94 14.74 10.13
C ASP A 86 -7.73 15.23 9.30
N PRO A 87 -6.54 14.59 9.34
CA PRO A 87 -5.40 15.03 8.53
C PRO A 87 -5.65 14.98 7.01
N LEU A 88 -6.66 14.23 6.58
CA LEU A 88 -7.01 14.04 5.18
C LEU A 88 -8.07 15.04 4.69
N GLU A 89 -8.68 15.82 5.58
CA GLU A 89 -9.77 16.75 5.27
C GLU A 89 -9.43 17.69 4.10
N LYS A 90 -8.18 18.16 4.05
CA LYS A 90 -7.68 19.05 2.99
C LYS A 90 -7.75 18.46 1.57
N TYR A 91 -7.94 17.14 1.44
CA TYR A 91 -8.05 16.44 0.16
C TYR A 91 -9.50 16.12 -0.25
N ARG A 92 -10.51 16.41 0.60
CA ARG A 92 -11.93 16.14 0.31
C ARG A 92 -12.44 16.83 -0.95
N LEU A 93 -11.83 17.94 -1.35
CA LEU A 93 -12.19 18.70 -2.56
C LEU A 93 -11.14 18.58 -3.68
N SER A 94 -10.19 17.65 -3.57
CA SER A 94 -9.18 17.45 -4.60
C SER A 94 -9.77 16.75 -5.82
N SER A 95 -9.52 17.32 -7.01
CA SER A 95 -9.91 16.74 -8.29
C SER A 95 -8.89 15.73 -8.84
N ARG A 96 -7.80 15.50 -8.11
CA ARG A 96 -6.73 14.57 -8.47
C ARG A 96 -6.42 13.68 -7.28
N PRO A 97 -6.05 12.41 -7.51
CA PRO A 97 -5.63 11.53 -6.42
C PRO A 97 -4.34 12.07 -5.80
N THR A 98 -4.20 11.92 -4.49
CA THR A 98 -2.98 12.25 -3.76
C THR A 98 -2.37 10.97 -3.23
N PHE A 99 -1.07 10.79 -3.41
CA PHE A 99 -0.34 9.65 -2.86
C PHE A 99 0.47 10.10 -1.66
N MET A 100 0.30 9.42 -0.53
CA MET A 100 1.15 9.57 0.64
C MET A 100 2.00 8.33 0.81
N LEU A 101 3.29 8.51 1.08
CA LEU A 101 4.19 7.41 1.37
C LEU A 101 4.51 7.43 2.85
N PHE A 102 4.26 6.32 3.53
CA PHE A 102 4.58 6.13 4.93
C PHE A 102 5.61 5.03 5.09
N LYS A 103 6.62 5.26 5.93
CA LYS A 103 7.56 4.23 6.37
C LYS A 103 7.58 4.19 7.87
N ASN A 104 7.34 3.01 8.45
CA ASN A 104 7.25 2.85 9.91
C ASN A 104 6.21 3.80 10.54
N GLY A 105 5.16 4.14 9.79
CA GLY A 105 4.11 5.05 10.21
C GLY A 105 4.42 6.54 10.01
N GLU A 106 5.67 6.91 9.76
CA GLU A 106 6.08 8.30 9.50
C GLU A 106 5.79 8.68 8.06
N LEU A 107 5.22 9.88 7.85
CA LEU A 107 4.99 10.43 6.50
C LEU A 107 6.34 10.81 5.87
N LEU A 108 6.71 10.11 4.79
CA LEU A 108 7.92 10.39 4.02
C LEU A 108 7.72 11.49 2.98
N GLU A 109 6.64 11.37 2.20
CA GLU A 109 6.39 12.26 1.06
C GLU A 109 4.90 12.30 0.72
N THR A 110 4.46 13.45 0.21
CA THR A 110 3.12 13.61 -0.38
C THR A 110 3.26 14.00 -1.86
N ILE A 111 2.72 13.18 -2.74
CA ILE A 111 2.73 13.37 -4.18
C ILE A 111 1.32 13.70 -4.65
N ASP A 112 1.15 14.92 -5.14
CA ASP A 112 -0.11 15.37 -5.73
C ASP A 112 -0.23 14.88 -7.18
N GLY A 113 -1.31 14.15 -7.47
CA GLY A 113 -1.56 13.55 -8.77
C GLY A 113 -0.74 12.29 -9.08
N VAL A 114 -0.96 11.75 -10.28
CA VAL A 114 -0.31 10.53 -10.75
C VAL A 114 1.08 10.85 -11.28
N ASN A 115 2.13 10.56 -10.50
CA ASN A 115 3.52 10.68 -10.91
C ASN A 115 4.27 9.35 -10.73
N THR A 116 4.15 8.46 -11.71
CA THR A 116 4.76 7.12 -11.66
C THR A 116 6.28 7.14 -11.47
N PRO A 117 7.07 7.98 -12.17
CA PRO A 117 8.51 8.04 -11.94
C PRO A 117 8.88 8.41 -10.50
N LEU A 118 8.16 9.37 -9.91
CA LEU A 118 8.42 9.80 -8.54
C LEU A 118 8.02 8.71 -7.53
N LEU A 119 6.86 8.08 -7.71
CA LEU A 119 6.46 6.92 -6.91
C LEU A 119 7.50 5.80 -6.96
N LYS A 120 7.96 5.43 -8.16
CA LYS A 120 9.01 4.41 -8.33
C LYS A 120 10.28 4.77 -7.58
N LYS A 121 10.71 6.03 -7.67
CA LYS A 121 11.90 6.53 -7.00
C LYS A 121 11.79 6.36 -5.49
N TYR A 122 10.76 6.92 -4.86
CA TYR A 122 10.62 6.82 -3.40
C TYR A 122 10.42 5.38 -2.93
N ILE A 123 9.69 4.56 -3.69
CA ILE A 123 9.58 3.14 -3.37
C ILE A 123 10.97 2.49 -3.41
N SER A 124 11.75 2.70 -4.48
CA SER A 124 13.10 2.14 -4.58
C SER A 124 14.05 2.63 -3.48
N ASP A 125 13.99 3.92 -3.14
CA ASP A 125 14.91 4.56 -2.20
C ASP A 125 14.64 4.15 -0.74
N HIS A 126 13.38 3.83 -0.40
CA HIS A 126 12.95 3.59 0.99
C HIS A 126 12.54 2.15 1.30
N LEU A 127 12.35 1.30 0.30
CA LEU A 127 12.04 -0.11 0.47
C LEU A 127 13.26 -0.85 1.02
N VAL A 128 13.11 -1.46 2.19
CA VAL A 128 14.16 -2.28 2.80
C VAL A 128 14.27 -3.59 2.02
N ASP A 129 15.47 -4.08 1.71
CA ASP A 129 15.71 -5.38 1.05
C ASP A 129 15.42 -6.59 1.97
N GLY A 130 14.49 -6.45 2.91
CA GLY A 130 13.96 -7.56 3.70
C GLY A 130 13.01 -8.36 2.83
N VAL A 131 13.46 -9.54 2.38
CA VAL A 131 12.56 -10.60 1.94
C VAL A 131 11.64 -10.91 3.12
N ILE A 132 10.35 -11.08 2.87
CA ILE A 132 9.44 -11.59 3.89
C ILE A 132 9.90 -13.03 4.17
N ASP A 133 10.64 -13.24 5.26
CA ASP A 133 10.76 -14.57 5.84
C ASP A 133 9.34 -15.00 6.24
N ASP A 134 8.90 -16.15 5.73
CA ASP A 134 7.52 -16.71 5.81
C ASP A 134 7.05 -17.02 7.26
N ASP A 135 7.80 -16.56 8.28
CA ASP A 135 7.63 -16.92 9.70
C ASP A 135 6.88 -15.86 10.53
N GLU A 136 6.43 -14.73 9.96
CA GLU A 136 5.69 -13.71 10.72
C GLU A 136 4.46 -13.17 9.94
N VAL A 137 3.49 -14.04 9.70
CA VAL A 137 2.09 -13.66 9.47
C VAL A 137 1.32 -14.06 10.71
N GLU A 138 1.28 -13.18 11.70
CA GLU A 138 0.36 -13.29 12.83
C GLU A 138 -0.45 -12.00 12.97
N ALA A 139 -1.76 -12.21 13.20
CA ALA A 139 -2.80 -11.26 13.59
C ALA A 139 -3.34 -10.26 12.55
N ALA A 140 -4.29 -10.71 11.73
CA ALA A 140 -5.55 -9.97 11.59
C ALA A 140 -6.58 -10.70 12.46
N GLY A 141 -6.87 -10.13 13.63
CA GLY A 141 -7.83 -10.70 14.58
C GLY A 141 -9.25 -10.62 14.03
N ASP A 142 -9.89 -11.78 13.94
CA ASP A 142 -11.33 -11.93 13.73
C ASP A 142 -12.00 -11.71 15.09
N GLY A 143 -12.61 -10.54 15.27
CA GLY A 143 -13.41 -10.23 16.45
C GLY A 143 -14.86 -10.61 16.19
N GLU A 144 -15.26 -11.81 16.60
CA GLU A 144 -16.68 -12.15 16.80
C GLU A 144 -17.13 -11.51 18.12
N GLU A 145 -18.00 -10.50 18.04
CA GLU A 145 -18.76 -10.01 19.19
C GLU A 145 -19.96 -10.95 19.43
N GLU A 146 -20.01 -11.60 20.59
CA GLU A 146 -21.22 -12.26 21.11
C GLU A 146 -22.15 -11.20 21.72
N GLU A 147 -23.44 -11.23 21.36
CA GLU A 147 -24.51 -10.44 21.98
C GLU A 147 -25.49 -11.38 22.70
N ASP A 148 -25.96 -10.95 23.87
CA ASP A 148 -26.72 -11.65 24.91
C ASP A 148 -28.03 -12.37 24.49
#